data_AF-A0A3C0WJ18-F1
#
_entry.id   AF-A0A3C0WJ18-F1
#
_cell.length_a   1.000
_cell.length_b   1.000
_cell.length_c   1.000
_cell.angle_alpha   90.00
_cell.angle_beta   90.00
_cell.angle_gamma   90.00
#
_symmetry.space_group_name_H-M   'P 1'
#
loop_
_entity.id
_entity.type
_entity.pdbx_description
1 polymer ?
#
loop_
_entity_poly.entity_id
_entity_poly.type
_entity_poly.pdbx_seq_one_letter_code
_entity_poly.pdbx_strand_id
1 'polypeptide(L)'
;SPRPPKPTNDELPPAPDQGIIVQTDDPNWSKLKVELADEDVFEIDSSSFKISSRFQSVGTILFNLAQHPGSGDLWVANTEARNLVRFEPVLQGHIVYNQIALLTDPQEQTQQLDLNPEFDYDIIPNPHAVGLALAQPTDIIFDASGEQAYVTSYGTDRIGVVSKFGHVTSRIEIGDSTGAETESRTKRGPRALAMHPSGDILYVMNRLSNSVSFVDLDSERVIGEVDMVDLTPTEIRQGRGYLFDAKLSGNGTVSCASCHVDGDRDGLAWDLGDPGGQLFNNGSARPLHPMKGPLMTQTLKGMAGERIFHWRADRPGLETFNGAFRLLMGGDELSVDDLATFVIYMRNISFGPNPLDNSGSLVQRGKEIFETQLGIGKEGKNRFRCIDCHSKPTGAGTTGFTGLIGQPTKAAQLRGLNERLVFTGGDFRVNGFGYGADGSKSDLIAFLSDAHRFGSISTKDQRALEAFLLAFPTETPGIVGKSLTVDVRNKDDRALQARLDKLLSAAESGNCLISVNGLLAGKRVSLQFDPADRRFHTVGGSIPAQTRSELMKAVNGADSVLTFLALPNKP
;
A
#
# COMPACT_ATOMS: atom_id res chain seq x y z
N SER A 1 30.39 6.28 7.20
CA SER A 1 29.36 6.94 6.38
C SER A 1 29.97 8.15 5.69
N PRO A 2 29.49 8.54 4.50
CA PRO A 2 29.90 9.80 3.91
C PRO A 2 29.42 10.96 4.80
N ARG A 3 30.16 12.06 4.82
CA ARG A 3 29.76 13.24 5.61
C ARG A 3 28.47 13.81 5.01
N PRO A 4 27.50 14.22 5.83
CA PRO A 4 26.33 14.91 5.32
C PRO A 4 26.73 16.23 4.65
N PRO A 5 26.00 16.69 3.61
CA PRO A 5 26.25 17.99 3.02
C PRO A 5 26.05 19.10 4.06
N LYS A 6 26.73 20.24 3.88
CA LYS A 6 26.52 21.41 4.74
C LYS A 6 25.05 21.86 4.61
N PRO A 7 24.32 22.07 5.70
CA PRO A 7 22.99 22.68 5.64
C PRO A 7 23.04 24.04 4.95
N THR A 8 21.98 24.39 4.21
CA THR A 8 21.87 25.70 3.56
C THR A 8 21.41 26.78 4.55
N ASN A 9 20.75 26.40 5.64
CA ASN A 9 20.52 27.29 6.77
C ASN A 9 21.78 27.36 7.65
N ASP A 10 22.46 28.52 7.64
CA ASP A 10 23.69 28.77 8.39
C ASP A 10 23.49 28.83 9.92
N GLU A 11 22.26 28.89 10.42
CA GLU A 11 21.94 28.82 11.86
C GLU A 11 21.93 27.38 12.39
N LEU A 12 21.91 26.37 11.51
CA LEU A 12 21.92 24.98 11.92
C LEU A 12 23.31 24.54 12.39
N PRO A 13 23.39 23.70 13.44
CA PRO A 13 24.65 23.04 13.78
C PRO A 13 25.06 22.06 12.65
N PRO A 14 26.28 21.50 12.68
CA PRO A 14 26.66 20.45 11.76
C PRO A 14 25.63 19.32 11.75
N ALA A 15 25.21 18.90 10.56
CA ALA A 15 24.28 17.80 10.41
C ALA A 15 24.86 16.52 11.04
N PRO A 16 24.04 15.69 11.70
CA PRO A 16 24.49 14.41 12.24
C PRO A 16 24.93 13.47 11.11
N ASP A 17 25.86 12.55 11.40
CA ASP A 17 26.22 11.49 10.46
C ASP A 17 24.96 10.68 10.08
N GLN A 18 24.74 10.49 8.78
CA GLN A 18 23.59 9.76 8.25
C GLN A 18 24.04 8.66 7.29
N GLY A 19 23.18 7.66 7.09
CA GLY A 19 23.27 6.77 5.94
C GLY A 19 23.06 7.53 4.63
N ILE A 20 23.36 6.89 3.52
CA ILE A 20 22.96 7.36 2.19
C ILE A 20 22.40 6.19 1.39
N ILE A 21 21.54 6.51 0.44
CA ILE A 21 21.04 5.56 -0.56
C ILE A 21 21.99 5.66 -1.76
N VAL A 22 22.43 4.52 -2.28
CA VAL A 22 23.36 4.42 -3.40
C VAL A 22 22.88 3.33 -4.34
N GLN A 23 23.23 3.46 -5.62
CA GLN A 23 23.07 2.36 -6.56
C GLN A 23 24.14 1.29 -6.31
N THR A 24 23.79 0.04 -6.57
CA THR A 24 24.70 -1.11 -6.37
C THR A 24 25.89 -1.09 -7.32
N ASP A 25 25.74 -0.44 -8.48
CA ASP A 25 26.76 -0.26 -9.50
C ASP A 25 27.56 1.06 -9.35
N ASP A 26 27.28 1.88 -8.33
CA ASP A 26 28.04 3.11 -8.09
C ASP A 26 29.52 2.76 -7.81
N PRO A 27 30.47 3.20 -8.66
CA PRO A 27 31.87 2.84 -8.53
C PRO A 27 32.49 3.30 -7.21
N ASN A 28 31.94 4.35 -6.58
CA ASN A 28 32.39 4.85 -5.27
C ASN A 28 32.12 3.86 -4.13
N TRP A 29 31.13 2.96 -4.31
CA TRP A 29 30.67 2.01 -3.30
C TRP A 29 30.95 0.55 -3.65
N SER A 30 31.68 0.30 -4.73
CA SER A 30 32.13 -1.03 -5.22
C SER A 30 32.77 -1.94 -4.15
N LYS A 31 33.29 -1.38 -3.04
CA LYS A 31 33.86 -2.13 -1.92
C LYS A 31 32.82 -2.86 -1.05
N LEU A 32 31.55 -2.46 -1.09
CA LEU A 32 30.49 -3.03 -0.25
C LEU A 32 30.08 -4.45 -0.67
N LYS A 33 30.38 -4.88 -1.91
CA LYS A 33 30.06 -6.21 -2.47
C LYS A 33 28.62 -6.65 -2.13
N VAL A 34 27.65 -5.79 -2.47
CA VAL A 34 26.22 -6.10 -2.30
C VAL A 34 25.62 -6.36 -3.67
N GLU A 35 24.93 -7.48 -3.81
CA GLU A 35 24.17 -7.84 -4.99
C GLU A 35 22.68 -7.89 -4.60
N LEU A 36 21.86 -7.16 -5.36
CA LEU A 36 20.41 -7.16 -5.24
C LEU A 36 19.84 -7.87 -6.47
N ALA A 37 18.84 -8.73 -6.27
CA ALA A 37 18.10 -9.27 -7.40
C ALA A 37 17.32 -8.13 -8.07
N ASP A 38 17.48 -8.03 -9.38
CA ASP A 38 16.69 -7.18 -10.29
C ASP A 38 16.01 -8.09 -11.31
N GLU A 39 15.34 -9.15 -10.82
CA GLU A 39 14.55 -10.06 -11.66
C GLU A 39 13.07 -9.77 -11.35
N ASP A 40 12.39 -9.07 -12.26
CA ASP A 40 11.08 -8.47 -11.99
C ASP A 40 9.92 -9.24 -12.62
N VAL A 41 10.09 -9.63 -13.89
CA VAL A 41 9.08 -10.37 -14.67
C VAL A 41 9.65 -11.71 -15.08
N PHE A 42 8.90 -12.77 -14.81
CA PHE A 42 9.30 -14.14 -15.06
C PHE A 42 8.36 -14.78 -16.06
N GLU A 43 8.93 -15.42 -17.09
CA GLU A 43 8.19 -16.32 -17.95
C GLU A 43 8.33 -17.75 -17.40
N ILE A 44 7.20 -18.42 -17.16
CA ILE A 44 7.16 -19.75 -16.56
C ILE A 44 6.42 -20.69 -17.50
N ASP A 45 7.09 -21.78 -17.90
CA ASP A 45 6.47 -22.86 -18.65
C ASP A 45 5.46 -23.60 -17.74
N SER A 46 4.17 -23.52 -18.10
CA SER A 46 3.08 -24.07 -17.27
C SER A 46 3.03 -25.59 -17.24
N SER A 47 3.78 -26.29 -18.11
CA SER A 47 3.82 -27.75 -18.16
C SER A 47 4.92 -28.32 -17.25
N SER A 48 6.05 -27.61 -17.15
CA SER A 48 7.25 -28.03 -16.43
C SER A 48 7.49 -27.25 -15.13
N PHE A 49 6.78 -26.12 -14.95
CA PHE A 49 6.96 -25.17 -13.85
C PHE A 49 8.38 -24.60 -13.76
N LYS A 50 9.06 -24.48 -14.90
CA LYS A 50 10.41 -23.90 -14.99
C LYS A 50 10.37 -22.48 -15.53
N ILE A 51 11.24 -21.62 -15.01
CA ILE A 51 11.46 -20.28 -15.53
C ILE A 51 12.22 -20.39 -16.85
N SER A 52 11.64 -19.89 -17.94
CA SER A 52 12.27 -19.83 -19.27
C SER A 52 13.02 -18.51 -19.47
N SER A 53 12.45 -17.40 -18.99
CA SER A 53 12.96 -16.05 -19.21
C SER A 53 12.78 -15.19 -17.97
N ARG A 54 13.62 -14.16 -17.86
CA ARG A 54 13.59 -13.16 -16.78
C ARG A 54 13.87 -11.80 -17.39
N PHE A 55 13.15 -10.80 -16.92
CA PHE A 55 13.38 -9.41 -17.31
C PHE A 55 13.74 -8.58 -16.09
N GLN A 56 14.55 -7.56 -16.32
CA GLN A 56 15.17 -6.74 -15.29
C GLN A 56 14.83 -5.26 -15.51
N SER A 57 15.03 -4.43 -14.50
CA SER A 57 14.89 -2.98 -14.57
C SER A 57 13.53 -2.52 -15.11
N VAL A 58 12.46 -3.21 -14.69
CA VAL A 58 11.08 -2.96 -15.14
C VAL A 58 10.48 -1.77 -14.41
N GLY A 59 10.79 -1.61 -13.13
CA GLY A 59 10.41 -0.47 -12.31
C GLY A 59 10.38 -0.81 -10.82
N THR A 60 10.16 0.19 -9.99
CA THR A 60 10.13 0.03 -8.53
C THR A 60 8.86 -0.68 -8.07
N ILE A 61 7.70 -0.26 -8.57
CA ILE A 61 6.40 -0.86 -8.26
C ILE A 61 5.73 -1.25 -9.56
N LEU A 62 5.64 -2.56 -9.81
CA LEU A 62 4.94 -3.14 -10.94
C LEU A 62 3.48 -3.40 -10.57
N PHE A 63 2.55 -2.95 -11.40
CA PHE A 63 1.12 -3.13 -11.15
C PHE A 63 0.53 -4.30 -11.94
N ASN A 64 0.28 -4.09 -13.24
CA ASN A 64 -0.19 -5.15 -14.12
C ASN A 64 0.55 -5.13 -15.45
N LEU A 65 0.41 -6.21 -16.22
CA LEU A 65 1.03 -6.36 -17.52
C LEU A 65 0.03 -6.86 -18.56
N ALA A 66 0.28 -6.50 -19.81
CA ALA A 66 -0.45 -7.02 -20.96
C ALA A 66 0.50 -7.44 -22.08
N GLN A 67 0.12 -8.47 -22.81
CA GLN A 67 0.82 -8.89 -24.01
C GLN A 67 0.23 -8.18 -25.23
N HIS A 68 1.08 -7.56 -26.04
CA HIS A 68 0.68 -6.99 -27.31
C HIS A 68 0.28 -8.13 -28.28
N PRO A 69 -0.94 -8.13 -28.87
CA PRO A 69 -1.47 -9.28 -29.60
C PRO A 69 -0.73 -9.60 -30.91
N GLY A 70 -0.11 -8.59 -31.55
CA GLY A 70 0.67 -8.74 -32.78
C GLY A 70 2.11 -9.24 -32.58
N SER A 71 2.92 -8.52 -31.80
CA SER A 71 4.34 -8.84 -31.57
C SER A 71 4.58 -9.89 -30.48
N GLY A 72 3.69 -10.00 -29.49
CA GLY A 72 3.91 -10.81 -28.31
C GLY A 72 4.71 -10.12 -27.19
N ASP A 73 5.15 -8.87 -27.40
CA ASP A 73 5.88 -8.08 -26.40
C ASP A 73 5.02 -7.85 -25.15
N LEU A 74 5.65 -7.77 -23.99
CA LEU A 74 4.95 -7.47 -22.74
C LEU A 74 5.07 -5.99 -22.40
N TRP A 75 3.97 -5.37 -22.01
CA TRP A 75 3.90 -3.99 -21.54
C TRP A 75 3.49 -4.01 -20.07
N VAL A 76 4.31 -3.44 -19.19
CA VAL A 76 4.07 -3.45 -17.74
C VAL A 76 3.82 -2.04 -17.25
N ALA A 77 2.60 -1.79 -16.77
CA ALA A 77 2.25 -0.56 -16.09
C ALA A 77 2.97 -0.51 -14.74
N ASN A 78 3.78 0.52 -14.50
CA ASN A 78 4.62 0.62 -13.31
C ASN A 78 4.88 2.08 -12.89
N THR A 79 5.46 2.22 -11.71
CA THR A 79 6.11 3.47 -11.29
C THR A 79 7.55 3.23 -10.92
N GLU A 80 8.41 4.21 -11.20
CA GLU A 80 9.82 4.20 -10.82
C GLU A 80 10.15 5.32 -9.85
N ALA A 81 10.72 4.96 -8.69
CA ALA A 81 10.95 5.88 -7.58
C ALA A 81 12.24 6.70 -7.76
N ARG A 82 12.17 7.99 -7.43
CA ARG A 82 13.34 8.87 -7.42
C ARG A 82 14.02 8.92 -6.05
N ASN A 83 14.13 7.79 -5.34
CA ASN A 83 14.64 7.76 -3.96
C ASN A 83 16.16 8.04 -3.83
N LEU A 84 16.88 8.14 -4.94
CA LEU A 84 18.25 8.67 -5.01
C LEU A 84 18.30 10.21 -4.97
N VAL A 85 17.21 10.88 -5.33
CA VAL A 85 17.12 12.34 -5.26
C VAL A 85 16.95 12.74 -3.80
N ARG A 86 17.92 13.53 -3.33
CA ARG A 86 17.94 13.93 -1.93
C ARG A 86 17.22 15.25 -1.72
N PHE A 87 16.47 15.19 -0.64
CA PHE A 87 15.74 16.21 0.10
C PHE A 87 14.36 16.54 -0.42
N GLU A 88 13.45 16.70 0.55
CA GLU A 88 12.03 17.03 0.32
C GLU A 88 11.86 18.26 -0.58
N PRO A 89 12.62 19.37 -0.40
CA PRO A 89 12.50 20.53 -1.27
C PRO A 89 12.90 20.31 -2.74
N VAL A 90 13.62 19.22 -3.05
CA VAL A 90 14.08 18.91 -4.42
C VAL A 90 13.16 17.89 -5.09
N LEU A 91 12.57 16.98 -4.31
CA LEU A 91 11.60 16.00 -4.82
C LEU A 91 10.23 16.59 -5.17
N GLN A 92 9.95 17.81 -4.72
CA GLN A 92 8.64 18.45 -4.73
C GLN A 92 7.83 18.21 -6.03
N GLY A 93 6.76 17.41 -5.94
CA GLY A 93 5.87 17.09 -7.06
C GLY A 93 6.43 16.11 -8.11
N HIS A 94 7.67 15.64 -7.98
CA HIS A 94 8.30 14.70 -8.91
C HIS A 94 8.97 13.56 -8.11
N ILE A 95 8.14 12.71 -7.48
CA ILE A 95 8.61 11.65 -6.58
C ILE A 95 8.82 10.33 -7.31
N VAL A 96 7.97 10.05 -8.29
CA VAL A 96 7.99 8.83 -9.11
C VAL A 96 7.78 9.20 -10.58
N TYR A 97 8.33 8.40 -11.49
CA TYR A 97 7.87 8.35 -12.88
C TYR A 97 6.65 7.45 -12.97
N ASN A 98 5.67 7.83 -13.79
CA ASN A 98 4.48 7.04 -14.09
C ASN A 98 4.63 6.52 -15.51
N GLN A 99 4.88 5.22 -15.69
CA GLN A 99 5.41 4.72 -16.95
C GLN A 99 4.89 3.35 -17.34
N ILE A 100 5.18 2.97 -18.57
CA ILE A 100 5.03 1.61 -19.09
C ILE A 100 6.43 1.10 -19.44
N ALA A 101 6.78 -0.09 -18.94
CA ALA A 101 7.97 -0.81 -19.35
C ALA A 101 7.63 -1.74 -20.52
N LEU A 102 8.39 -1.65 -21.61
CA LEU A 102 8.29 -2.51 -22.80
C LEU A 102 9.36 -3.59 -22.77
N LEU A 103 8.91 -4.84 -22.89
CA LEU A 103 9.73 -6.05 -22.77
C LEU A 103 9.63 -6.84 -24.08
N THR A 104 10.67 -6.72 -24.91
CA THR A 104 10.78 -7.34 -26.24
C THR A 104 11.66 -8.59 -26.23
N ASP A 105 12.85 -8.49 -25.64
CA ASP A 105 13.81 -9.59 -25.51
C ASP A 105 14.38 -9.60 -24.06
N PRO A 106 14.36 -10.74 -23.36
CA PRO A 106 14.97 -10.89 -22.03
C PRO A 106 16.45 -10.53 -21.94
N GLN A 107 17.18 -10.49 -23.06
CA GLN A 107 18.60 -10.13 -23.14
C GLN A 107 18.82 -8.64 -23.42
N GLU A 108 17.78 -7.90 -23.80
CA GLU A 108 17.85 -6.48 -24.07
C GLU A 108 17.45 -5.67 -22.84
N GLN A 109 17.88 -4.40 -22.81
CA GLN A 109 17.47 -3.49 -21.76
C GLN A 109 15.99 -3.14 -21.92
N THR A 110 15.23 -3.24 -20.85
CA THR A 110 13.83 -2.82 -20.79
C THR A 110 13.68 -1.35 -21.18
N GLN A 111 12.82 -1.06 -22.16
CA GLN A 111 12.52 0.31 -22.57
C GLN A 111 11.45 0.91 -21.65
N GLN A 112 11.70 2.11 -21.14
CA GLN A 112 10.75 2.84 -20.30
C GLN A 112 10.02 3.93 -21.12
N LEU A 113 8.70 3.95 -21.01
CA LEU A 113 7.82 4.90 -21.68
C LEU A 113 7.11 5.74 -20.60
N ASP A 114 7.56 6.97 -20.38
CA ASP A 114 6.86 7.91 -19.50
C ASP A 114 5.46 8.22 -20.06
N LEU A 115 4.44 8.21 -19.22
CA LEU A 115 3.07 8.59 -19.56
C LEU A 115 2.86 10.11 -19.58
N ASN A 116 3.83 10.88 -19.10
CA ASN A 116 3.79 12.34 -19.01
C ASN A 116 5.07 13.02 -19.58
N PRO A 117 5.59 12.60 -20.75
CA PRO A 117 6.90 13.02 -21.25
C PRO A 117 6.99 14.52 -21.58
N GLU A 118 5.85 15.20 -21.73
CA GLU A 118 5.75 16.61 -22.05
C GLU A 118 5.83 17.55 -20.83
N PHE A 119 5.87 17.01 -19.61
CA PHE A 119 5.85 17.83 -18.40
C PHE A 119 7.22 18.36 -18.02
N ASP A 120 7.31 19.68 -17.85
CA ASP A 120 8.43 20.32 -17.18
C ASP A 120 8.20 20.32 -15.66
N TYR A 121 8.98 19.49 -14.96
CA TYR A 121 8.90 19.32 -13.51
C TYR A 121 9.55 20.45 -12.71
N ASP A 122 10.25 21.40 -13.36
CA ASP A 122 10.76 22.60 -12.70
C ASP A 122 9.67 23.68 -12.56
N ILE A 123 8.53 23.52 -13.23
CA ILE A 123 7.36 24.39 -13.10
C ILE A 123 6.41 23.78 -12.06
N ILE A 124 6.34 24.39 -10.88
CA ILE A 124 5.42 23.96 -9.83
C ILE A 124 4.82 25.16 -9.06
N PRO A 125 3.49 25.27 -8.93
CA PRO A 125 2.46 24.42 -9.54
C PRO A 125 2.35 24.62 -11.06
N ASN A 126 1.92 23.57 -11.76
CA ASN A 126 1.67 23.51 -13.20
C ASN A 126 0.24 23.01 -13.47
N PRO A 127 -0.78 23.91 -13.45
CA PRO A 127 -2.18 23.52 -13.65
C PRO A 127 -2.46 22.86 -15.01
N HIS A 128 -1.67 23.19 -16.05
CA HIS A 128 -1.77 22.53 -17.35
C HIS A 128 -1.39 21.05 -17.24
N ALA A 129 -0.29 20.73 -16.54
CA ALA A 129 0.10 19.36 -16.24
C ALA A 129 -0.98 18.62 -15.42
N VAL A 130 -1.55 19.25 -14.37
CA VAL A 130 -2.66 18.66 -13.59
C VAL A 130 -3.84 18.27 -14.51
N GLY A 131 -4.14 19.13 -15.49
CA GLY A 131 -5.16 18.91 -16.50
C GLY A 131 -4.95 17.69 -17.41
N LEU A 132 -3.72 17.19 -17.51
CA LEU A 132 -3.34 16.12 -18.45
C LEU A 132 -2.68 14.91 -17.78
N ALA A 133 -2.27 15.01 -16.52
CA ALA A 133 -1.47 13.99 -15.87
C ALA A 133 -2.13 12.59 -15.91
N LEU A 134 -1.29 11.58 -16.09
CA LEU A 134 -1.59 10.17 -15.87
C LEU A 134 -0.70 9.67 -14.74
N ALA A 135 -1.30 9.36 -13.59
CA ALA A 135 -0.61 9.01 -12.36
C ALA A 135 -1.08 7.66 -11.82
N GLN A 136 -0.12 6.90 -11.29
CA GLN A 136 -0.30 5.57 -10.72
C GLN A 136 -0.99 4.62 -11.73
N PRO A 137 -0.27 4.20 -12.79
CA PRO A 137 -0.83 3.35 -13.82
C PRO A 137 -0.99 1.91 -13.33
N THR A 138 -2.23 1.51 -13.04
CA THR A 138 -2.47 0.27 -12.29
C THR A 138 -2.80 -0.95 -13.14
N ASP A 139 -3.19 -0.72 -14.38
CA ASP A 139 -3.64 -1.74 -15.31
C ASP A 139 -3.48 -1.24 -16.75
N ILE A 140 -3.24 -2.18 -17.65
CA ILE A 140 -3.07 -1.98 -19.08
C ILE A 140 -3.74 -3.12 -19.84
N ILE A 141 -4.47 -2.82 -20.90
CA ILE A 141 -4.98 -3.82 -21.86
C ILE A 141 -4.84 -3.32 -23.29
N PHE A 142 -4.74 -4.22 -24.27
CA PHE A 142 -4.76 -3.89 -25.69
C PHE A 142 -6.14 -4.05 -26.29
N ASP A 143 -6.41 -3.30 -27.34
CA ASP A 143 -7.46 -3.66 -28.29
C ASP A 143 -7.08 -4.92 -29.09
N ALA A 144 -8.06 -5.51 -29.78
CA ALA A 144 -7.83 -6.74 -30.53
C ALA A 144 -6.80 -6.58 -31.66
N SER A 145 -6.63 -5.36 -32.19
CA SER A 145 -5.67 -5.07 -33.26
C SER A 145 -4.24 -4.89 -32.74
N GLY A 146 -4.07 -4.48 -31.48
CA GLY A 146 -2.80 -4.06 -30.89
C GLY A 146 -2.39 -2.64 -31.27
N GLU A 147 -3.19 -1.92 -32.06
CA GLU A 147 -2.87 -0.53 -32.43
C GLU A 147 -3.01 0.44 -31.25
N GLN A 148 -3.81 0.09 -30.25
CA GLN A 148 -4.02 0.87 -29.04
C GLN A 148 -3.97 0.03 -27.76
N ALA A 149 -3.35 0.60 -26.73
CA ALA A 149 -3.44 0.17 -25.35
C ALA A 149 -4.24 1.19 -24.53
N TYR A 150 -4.94 0.70 -23.52
CA TYR A 150 -5.69 1.48 -22.55
C TYR A 150 -5.04 1.28 -21.19
N VAL A 151 -4.63 2.38 -20.57
CA VAL A 151 -3.89 2.37 -19.31
C VAL A 151 -4.69 3.12 -18.26
N THR A 152 -4.99 2.47 -17.15
CA THR A 152 -5.64 3.17 -16.03
C THR A 152 -4.71 4.25 -15.47
N SER A 153 -5.29 5.35 -15.02
CA SER A 153 -4.62 6.37 -14.21
C SER A 153 -5.41 6.51 -12.92
N TYR A 154 -5.04 5.68 -11.95
CA TYR A 154 -5.75 5.57 -10.68
C TYR A 154 -5.74 6.90 -9.93
N GLY A 155 -4.62 7.61 -9.98
CA GLY A 155 -4.40 8.86 -9.24
C GLY A 155 -5.18 10.05 -9.82
N THR A 156 -5.56 10.03 -11.10
CA THR A 156 -6.21 11.17 -11.76
C THR A 156 -7.62 10.90 -12.27
N ASP A 157 -8.20 9.73 -11.99
CA ASP A 157 -9.51 9.31 -12.52
C ASP A 157 -9.59 9.31 -14.06
N ARG A 158 -8.53 8.83 -14.71
CA ARG A 158 -8.45 8.78 -16.17
C ARG A 158 -8.13 7.38 -16.70
N ILE A 159 -8.38 7.17 -17.98
CA ILE A 159 -7.70 6.17 -18.80
C ILE A 159 -6.85 6.90 -19.83
N GLY A 160 -5.56 6.58 -19.93
CA GLY A 160 -4.70 6.99 -21.03
C GLY A 160 -4.89 6.04 -22.21
N VAL A 161 -5.16 6.59 -23.39
CA VAL A 161 -5.12 5.85 -24.67
C VAL A 161 -3.72 5.98 -25.23
N VAL A 162 -3.06 4.86 -25.46
CA VAL A 162 -1.64 4.78 -25.85
C VAL A 162 -1.54 4.04 -27.17
N SER A 163 -0.92 4.65 -28.18
CA SER A 163 -0.65 3.98 -29.45
C SER A 163 0.32 2.80 -29.28
N LYS A 164 0.35 1.86 -30.24
CA LYS A 164 1.36 0.78 -30.30
C LYS A 164 2.83 1.23 -30.25
N PHE A 165 3.10 2.52 -30.47
CA PHE A 165 4.44 3.10 -30.38
C PHE A 165 4.73 3.71 -29.01
N GLY A 166 3.83 3.59 -28.04
CA GLY A 166 4.01 4.09 -26.67
C GLY A 166 3.59 5.54 -26.45
N HIS A 167 3.06 6.23 -27.47
CA HIS A 167 2.62 7.62 -27.32
C HIS A 167 1.19 7.70 -26.79
N VAL A 168 0.96 8.52 -25.76
CA VAL A 168 -0.38 8.88 -25.28
C VAL A 168 -1.09 9.73 -26.35
N THR A 169 -2.19 9.23 -26.89
CA THR A 169 -2.97 9.88 -27.96
C THR A 169 -4.23 10.57 -27.45
N SER A 170 -4.83 10.06 -26.37
CA SER A 170 -6.03 10.64 -25.75
C SER A 170 -6.15 10.25 -24.27
N ARG A 171 -7.09 10.89 -23.57
CA ARG A 171 -7.37 10.74 -22.14
C ARG A 171 -8.88 10.71 -21.92
N ILE A 172 -9.36 9.61 -21.36
CA ILE A 172 -10.78 9.41 -21.05
C ILE A 172 -10.98 9.75 -19.57
N GLU A 173 -11.80 10.76 -19.28
CA GLU A 173 -12.19 11.09 -17.90
C GLU A 173 -13.22 10.07 -17.39
N ILE A 174 -12.95 9.47 -16.23
CA ILE A 174 -13.80 8.45 -15.60
C ILE A 174 -14.62 9.05 -14.45
N GLY A 175 -14.02 9.99 -13.71
CA GLY A 175 -14.70 10.71 -12.63
C GLY A 175 -15.61 11.83 -13.13
N ASP A 176 -16.34 12.44 -12.20
CA ASP A 176 -17.26 13.55 -12.51
C ASP A 176 -16.51 14.87 -12.79
N SER A 177 -15.26 14.98 -12.33
CA SER A 177 -14.36 16.12 -12.55
C SER A 177 -13.57 15.98 -13.84
N THR A 178 -13.33 17.08 -14.57
CA THR A 178 -12.50 17.06 -15.79
C THR A 178 -11.26 17.92 -15.64
N GLY A 179 -10.20 17.60 -16.38
CA GLY A 179 -9.00 18.42 -16.40
C GLY A 179 -8.41 18.59 -14.99
N ALA A 180 -8.05 19.83 -14.65
CA ALA A 180 -7.35 20.14 -13.39
C ALA A 180 -8.25 20.18 -12.15
N GLU A 181 -9.56 19.99 -12.30
CA GLU A 181 -10.50 19.99 -11.18
C GLU A 181 -10.26 18.79 -10.25
N THR A 182 -10.29 19.05 -8.95
CA THR A 182 -10.16 18.05 -7.88
C THR A 182 -11.53 17.72 -7.30
N GLU A 183 -11.83 16.43 -7.16
CA GLU A 183 -13.03 15.95 -6.48
C GLU A 183 -12.70 14.69 -5.69
N SER A 184 -11.93 14.88 -4.62
CA SER A 184 -11.37 13.78 -3.83
C SER A 184 -12.44 13.04 -3.01
N ARG A 185 -13.63 13.61 -2.76
CA ARG A 185 -14.67 12.95 -1.95
C ARG A 185 -15.46 11.91 -2.75
N THR A 186 -15.57 12.07 -4.06
CA THR A 186 -16.25 11.11 -4.95
C THR A 186 -15.31 10.50 -6.00
N LYS A 187 -14.01 10.52 -5.73
CA LYS A 187 -12.97 9.93 -6.59
C LYS A 187 -13.28 8.47 -6.96
N ARG A 188 -13.13 8.14 -8.24
CA ARG A 188 -13.45 6.80 -8.79
C ARG A 188 -12.32 5.79 -8.59
N GLY A 189 -11.07 6.18 -8.84
CA GLY A 189 -9.89 5.31 -8.74
C GLY A 189 -9.95 4.13 -9.70
N PRO A 190 -9.86 4.36 -11.03
CA PRO A 190 -9.88 3.30 -12.02
C PRO A 190 -8.68 2.37 -11.79
N ARG A 191 -8.95 1.11 -11.45
CA ARG A 191 -7.94 0.13 -10.98
C ARG A 191 -7.71 -1.00 -11.95
N ALA A 192 -8.74 -1.41 -12.67
CA ALA A 192 -8.68 -2.54 -13.59
C ALA A 192 -9.62 -2.32 -14.78
N LEU A 193 -9.30 -2.97 -15.89
CA LEU A 193 -9.95 -2.87 -17.18
C LEU A 193 -10.39 -4.23 -17.68
N ALA A 194 -11.50 -4.25 -18.42
CA ALA A 194 -11.88 -5.38 -19.26
C ALA A 194 -12.51 -4.86 -20.54
N MET A 195 -12.13 -5.41 -21.69
CA MET A 195 -12.72 -5.02 -22.97
C MET A 195 -13.88 -5.96 -23.32
N HIS A 196 -14.98 -5.39 -23.79
CA HIS A 196 -16.06 -6.18 -24.38
C HIS A 196 -15.56 -6.88 -25.66
N PRO A 197 -15.97 -8.13 -25.97
CA PRO A 197 -15.49 -8.85 -27.14
C PRO A 197 -15.74 -8.17 -28.50
N SER A 198 -16.69 -7.23 -28.58
CA SER A 198 -16.90 -6.44 -29.81
C SER A 198 -15.83 -5.36 -30.02
N GLY A 199 -15.12 -4.95 -28.95
CA GLY A 199 -14.11 -3.90 -28.99
C GLY A 199 -14.66 -2.48 -28.78
N ASP A 200 -15.97 -2.30 -28.65
CA ASP A 200 -16.59 -0.95 -28.59
C ASP A 200 -16.73 -0.41 -27.16
N ILE A 201 -16.76 -1.32 -26.17
CA ILE A 201 -16.98 -0.97 -24.76
C ILE A 201 -15.79 -1.41 -23.90
N LEU A 202 -15.29 -0.48 -23.10
CA LEU A 202 -14.32 -0.73 -22.04
C LEU A 202 -15.01 -0.66 -20.67
N TYR A 203 -14.94 -1.75 -19.92
CA TYR A 203 -15.38 -1.80 -18.53
C TYR A 203 -14.23 -1.37 -17.62
N VAL A 204 -14.53 -0.45 -16.69
CA VAL A 204 -13.53 0.10 -15.76
C VAL A 204 -13.97 -0.20 -14.32
N MET A 205 -13.17 -0.96 -13.58
CA MET A 205 -13.39 -1.17 -12.15
C MET A 205 -12.87 0.04 -11.37
N ASN A 206 -13.79 0.78 -10.77
CA ASN A 206 -13.49 1.95 -9.96
C ASN A 206 -13.37 1.54 -8.50
N ARG A 207 -12.14 1.42 -7.99
CA ARG A 207 -11.89 0.86 -6.66
C ARG A 207 -12.25 1.83 -5.54
N LEU A 208 -12.12 3.14 -5.76
CA LEU A 208 -12.41 4.18 -4.76
C LEU A 208 -13.87 4.64 -4.76
N SER A 209 -14.68 4.35 -5.76
CA SER A 209 -16.15 4.48 -5.66
C SER A 209 -16.83 3.13 -5.42
N ASN A 210 -16.10 2.02 -5.62
CA ASN A 210 -16.63 0.66 -5.59
C ASN A 210 -17.76 0.47 -6.62
N SER A 211 -17.47 0.78 -7.87
CA SER A 211 -18.41 0.71 -8.99
C SER A 211 -17.71 0.17 -10.25
N VAL A 212 -18.48 -0.07 -11.31
CA VAL A 212 -17.97 -0.41 -12.64
C VAL A 212 -18.54 0.58 -13.65
N SER A 213 -17.67 1.35 -14.31
CA SER A 213 -18.06 2.23 -15.42
C SER A 213 -18.02 1.49 -16.75
N PHE A 214 -18.88 1.92 -17.68
CA PHE A 214 -18.91 1.48 -19.07
C PHE A 214 -18.46 2.67 -19.93
N VAL A 215 -17.36 2.51 -20.64
CA VAL A 215 -16.81 3.53 -21.54
C VAL A 215 -17.06 3.10 -22.97
N ASP A 216 -17.67 3.99 -23.75
CA ASP A 216 -17.78 3.86 -25.19
C ASP A 216 -16.48 4.36 -25.84
N LEU A 217 -15.84 3.50 -26.62
CA LEU A 217 -14.51 3.77 -27.18
C LEU A 217 -14.54 4.62 -28.46
N ASP A 218 -15.69 4.69 -29.15
CA ASP A 218 -15.86 5.58 -30.30
C ASP A 218 -15.95 7.05 -29.86
N SER A 219 -16.74 7.32 -28.81
CA SER A 219 -16.90 8.66 -28.26
C SER A 219 -15.89 9.00 -27.17
N GLU A 220 -15.15 8.01 -26.67
CA GLU A 220 -14.21 8.11 -25.54
C GLU A 220 -14.87 8.71 -24.29
N ARG A 221 -16.06 8.19 -23.92
CA ARG A 221 -16.84 8.70 -22.78
C ARG A 221 -17.46 7.58 -21.96
N VAL A 222 -17.61 7.84 -20.66
CA VAL A 222 -18.45 7.03 -19.79
C VAL A 222 -19.91 7.15 -20.23
N ILE A 223 -20.54 6.03 -20.59
CA ILE A 223 -21.95 5.93 -20.99
C ILE A 223 -22.85 5.32 -19.90
N GLY A 224 -22.25 4.83 -18.82
CA GLY A 224 -22.97 4.35 -17.65
C GLY A 224 -22.04 3.95 -16.52
N GLU A 225 -22.61 3.69 -15.36
CA GLU A 225 -21.90 3.21 -14.18
C GLU A 225 -22.86 2.35 -13.34
N VAL A 226 -22.34 1.26 -12.77
CA VAL A 226 -23.09 0.39 -11.85
C VAL A 226 -22.34 0.28 -10.53
N ASP A 227 -22.99 0.70 -9.45
CA ASP A 227 -22.46 0.58 -8.11
C ASP A 227 -22.39 -0.89 -7.65
N MET A 228 -21.33 -1.18 -6.90
CA MET A 228 -21.23 -2.40 -6.10
C MET A 228 -21.52 -2.07 -4.64
N VAL A 229 -21.92 -3.09 -3.88
CA VAL A 229 -22.24 -2.89 -2.46
C VAL A 229 -20.97 -2.51 -1.70
N ASP A 230 -20.99 -1.30 -1.15
CA ASP A 230 -19.97 -0.77 -0.26
C ASP A 230 -20.59 -0.52 1.12
N LEU A 231 -20.20 -1.34 2.11
CA LEU A 231 -20.64 -1.20 3.49
C LEU A 231 -19.76 -0.26 4.32
N THR A 232 -18.70 0.29 3.73
CA THR A 232 -17.85 1.29 4.41
C THR A 232 -18.68 2.54 4.69
N PRO A 233 -18.67 3.12 5.91
CA PRO A 233 -19.39 4.36 6.22
C PRO A 233 -19.04 5.52 5.27
N THR A 234 -20.01 6.40 5.00
CA THR A 234 -19.88 7.50 4.03
C THR A 234 -18.68 8.39 4.32
N GLU A 235 -18.41 8.70 5.58
CA GLU A 235 -17.32 9.60 6.00
C GLU A 235 -15.94 9.01 5.67
N ILE A 236 -15.81 7.68 5.75
CA ILE A 236 -14.57 6.96 5.39
C ILE A 236 -14.47 6.86 3.86
N ARG A 237 -15.58 6.61 3.15
CA ARG A 237 -15.60 6.61 1.68
C ARG A 237 -15.24 7.98 1.10
N GLN A 238 -15.66 9.08 1.72
CA GLN A 238 -15.29 10.42 1.28
C GLN A 238 -13.82 10.76 1.59
N GLY A 239 -13.26 10.21 2.67
CA GLY A 239 -11.87 10.48 3.04
C GLY A 239 -10.83 9.70 2.23
N ARG A 240 -11.21 8.57 1.60
CA ARG A 240 -10.21 7.71 0.93
C ARG A 240 -9.58 8.36 -0.29
N GLY A 241 -10.30 9.16 -1.06
CA GLY A 241 -9.77 9.75 -2.29
C GLY A 241 -8.58 10.68 -2.06
N TYR A 242 -8.51 11.39 -0.92
CA TYR A 242 -7.38 12.28 -0.58
C TYR A 242 -6.03 11.56 -0.47
N LEU A 243 -6.01 10.25 -0.17
CA LEU A 243 -4.78 9.47 -0.16
C LEU A 243 -4.21 9.27 -1.57
N PHE A 244 -5.10 9.17 -2.56
CA PHE A 244 -4.77 8.72 -3.91
C PHE A 244 -4.85 9.83 -4.96
N ASP A 245 -5.50 10.95 -4.65
CA ASP A 245 -5.74 12.01 -5.62
C ASP A 245 -4.46 12.75 -6.00
N ALA A 246 -3.90 12.37 -7.14
CA ALA A 246 -2.67 12.95 -7.64
C ALA A 246 -2.89 14.39 -8.11
N LYS A 247 -4.13 14.79 -8.43
CA LYS A 247 -4.46 16.19 -8.79
C LYS A 247 -4.30 17.17 -7.61
N LEU A 248 -4.12 16.67 -6.38
CA LEU A 248 -3.74 17.48 -5.22
C LEU A 248 -2.25 17.85 -5.23
N SER A 249 -1.42 17.22 -6.08
CA SER A 249 -0.05 17.65 -6.31
C SER A 249 0.02 18.79 -7.33
N GLY A 250 1.10 19.57 -7.29
CA GLY A 250 1.26 20.76 -8.12
C GLY A 250 1.22 20.49 -9.63
N ASN A 251 1.45 19.26 -10.07
CA ASN A 251 1.50 18.86 -11.49
C ASN A 251 0.63 17.64 -11.82
N GLY A 252 -0.08 17.06 -10.84
CA GLY A 252 -1.00 15.94 -11.07
C GLY A 252 -0.36 14.55 -11.09
N THR A 253 0.95 14.40 -10.86
CA THR A 253 1.67 13.12 -11.11
C THR A 253 1.94 12.29 -9.85
N VAL A 254 1.68 12.84 -8.66
CA VAL A 254 1.99 12.17 -7.39
C VAL A 254 0.87 12.34 -6.36
N SER A 255 0.66 11.32 -5.53
CA SER A 255 -0.17 11.40 -4.33
C SER A 255 0.56 10.76 -3.14
N CYS A 256 -0.04 10.80 -1.95
CA CYS A 256 0.47 10.06 -0.80
C CYS A 256 0.63 8.56 -1.11
N ALA A 257 -0.23 8.00 -1.97
CA ALA A 257 -0.19 6.60 -2.39
C ALA A 257 1.03 6.23 -3.26
N SER A 258 1.77 7.21 -3.80
CA SER A 258 3.00 6.94 -4.57
C SER A 258 4.11 6.34 -3.69
N CYS A 259 4.18 6.71 -2.42
CA CYS A 259 5.05 6.05 -1.43
C CYS A 259 4.26 5.08 -0.54
N HIS A 260 3.00 5.41 -0.22
CA HIS A 260 2.12 4.58 0.61
C HIS A 260 1.16 3.74 -0.26
N VAL A 261 1.73 2.87 -1.08
CA VAL A 261 0.98 2.06 -2.06
C VAL A 261 -0.17 1.31 -1.39
N ASP A 262 -1.40 1.56 -1.84
CA ASP A 262 -2.64 1.02 -1.28
C ASP A 262 -2.80 1.21 0.25
N GLY A 263 -2.28 2.31 0.79
CA GLY A 263 -2.28 2.62 2.22
C GLY A 263 -1.19 1.91 3.02
N ASP A 264 -0.23 1.28 2.36
CA ASP A 264 0.89 0.62 3.00
C ASP A 264 2.21 1.37 2.73
N ARG A 265 3.18 0.70 2.12
CA ARG A 265 4.55 1.19 1.93
C ARG A 265 5.08 0.65 0.60
N ASP A 266 5.94 1.43 -0.02
CA ASP A 266 6.72 1.07 -1.21
C ASP A 266 7.90 0.11 -0.92
N GLY A 267 8.23 -0.11 0.36
CA GLY A 267 9.37 -0.94 0.75
C GLY A 267 10.72 -0.26 0.57
N LEU A 268 10.75 1.07 0.38
CA LEU A 268 11.96 1.85 0.19
C LEU A 268 12.31 2.72 1.41
N ALA A 269 13.59 3.09 1.49
CA ALA A 269 14.04 4.22 2.29
C ALA A 269 14.11 5.49 1.44
N TRP A 270 13.85 6.64 2.07
CA TRP A 270 13.91 7.97 1.45
C TRP A 270 14.69 8.94 2.33
N ASP A 271 15.58 9.75 1.73
CA ASP A 271 16.24 10.87 2.43
C ASP A 271 15.47 12.18 2.19
N LEU A 272 14.32 12.29 2.84
CA LEU A 272 13.45 13.47 2.80
C LEU A 272 13.89 14.57 3.79
N GLY A 273 15.19 14.70 4.06
CA GLY A 273 15.71 15.79 4.91
C GLY A 273 15.44 17.17 4.30
N ASP A 274 15.64 18.22 5.10
CA ASP A 274 15.57 19.61 4.65
C ASP A 274 16.83 20.39 5.10
N PRO A 275 17.76 20.69 4.18
CA PRO A 275 18.97 21.47 4.50
C PRO A 275 18.68 22.91 4.94
N GLY A 276 17.54 23.47 4.53
CA GLY A 276 17.12 24.83 4.85
C GLY A 276 16.18 24.90 6.07
N GLY A 277 15.82 23.75 6.64
CA GLY A 277 14.82 23.64 7.69
C GLY A 277 15.26 24.19 9.04
N GLN A 278 14.46 23.88 10.07
CA GLN A 278 14.68 24.31 11.44
C GLN A 278 14.82 23.12 12.39
N LEU A 279 15.48 23.33 13.52
CA LEU A 279 15.51 22.36 14.60
C LEU A 279 14.10 22.13 15.16
N PHE A 280 13.73 20.87 15.37
CA PHE A 280 12.42 20.51 15.92
C PHE A 280 12.55 19.94 17.33
N ASN A 281 11.84 20.52 18.30
CA ASN A 281 11.80 19.98 19.65
C ASN A 281 10.62 19.01 19.81
N ASN A 282 10.91 17.71 19.72
CA ASN A 282 9.94 16.63 19.97
C ASN A 282 9.82 16.24 21.46
N GLY A 283 10.40 17.01 22.38
CA GLY A 283 10.47 16.70 23.81
C GLY A 283 11.64 15.81 24.21
N SER A 284 12.53 15.45 23.28
CA SER A 284 13.79 14.77 23.61
C SER A 284 14.85 15.74 24.14
N ALA A 285 15.91 15.19 24.76
CA ALA A 285 16.96 15.98 25.39
C ALA A 285 17.75 16.87 24.41
N ARG A 286 17.73 16.56 23.11
CA ARG A 286 18.36 17.35 22.04
C ARG A 286 17.34 17.54 20.92
N PRO A 287 17.13 18.77 20.41
CA PRO A 287 16.27 18.99 19.25
C PRO A 287 16.71 18.13 18.05
N LEU A 288 15.73 17.70 17.26
CA LEU A 288 15.95 16.99 16.02
C LEU A 288 16.52 17.93 14.97
N HIS A 289 17.50 17.44 14.22
CA HIS A 289 18.03 18.11 13.05
C HIS A 289 17.09 17.90 11.85
N PRO A 290 16.85 18.90 10.98
CA PRO A 290 15.97 18.72 9.81
C PRO A 290 16.56 17.75 8.77
N MET A 291 17.89 17.59 8.76
CA MET A 291 18.58 16.49 8.09
C MET A 291 18.38 15.18 8.84
N LYS A 292 17.63 14.24 8.25
CA LYS A 292 17.19 13.01 8.91
C LYS A 292 17.81 11.72 8.39
N GLY A 293 18.44 11.77 7.22
CA GLY A 293 18.97 10.60 6.52
C GLY A 293 17.86 9.70 5.97
N PRO A 294 18.24 8.57 5.35
CA PRO A 294 17.31 7.60 4.82
C PRO A 294 16.40 7.02 5.91
N LEU A 295 15.10 7.12 5.69
CA LEU A 295 14.07 6.55 6.53
C LEU A 295 13.11 5.72 5.68
N MET A 296 12.78 4.52 6.15
CA MET A 296 11.80 3.64 5.52
C MET A 296 10.43 4.28 5.50
N THR A 297 9.70 4.12 4.41
CA THR A 297 8.27 4.43 4.39
C THR A 297 7.55 3.58 5.46
N GLN A 298 6.74 4.22 6.31
CA GLN A 298 5.92 3.52 7.29
C GLN A 298 4.57 3.17 6.70
N THR A 299 4.00 2.04 7.10
CA THR A 299 2.62 1.71 6.78
C THR A 299 1.64 2.71 7.38
N LEU A 300 0.55 3.01 6.66
CA LEU A 300 -0.57 3.80 7.19
C LEU A 300 -1.59 2.91 7.91
N LYS A 301 -1.43 1.58 7.87
CA LYS A 301 -2.32 0.65 8.58
C LYS A 301 -2.15 0.77 10.10
N GLY A 302 -3.28 0.63 10.82
CA GLY A 302 -3.33 0.52 12.27
C GLY A 302 -3.08 1.84 13.02
N MET A 303 -3.28 3.00 12.39
CA MET A 303 -3.03 4.30 13.05
C MET A 303 -4.10 4.71 14.08
N ALA A 304 -5.19 3.96 14.19
CA ALA A 304 -6.24 4.20 15.17
C ALA A 304 -5.68 4.32 16.60
N GLY A 305 -5.97 5.44 17.27
CA GLY A 305 -5.55 5.71 18.65
C GLY A 305 -4.12 6.24 18.81
N GLU A 306 -3.30 6.24 17.75
CA GLU A 306 -1.97 6.85 17.76
C GLU A 306 -2.08 8.38 17.76
N ARG A 307 -1.15 9.04 18.45
CA ARG A 307 -1.13 10.51 18.63
C ARG A 307 0.11 11.20 18.08
N ILE A 308 1.19 10.43 17.88
CA ILE A 308 2.47 10.94 17.44
C ILE A 308 2.99 10.04 16.34
N PHE A 309 3.29 10.62 15.19
CA PHE A 309 3.63 9.91 13.95
C PHE A 309 5.09 10.10 13.57
N HIS A 310 5.48 9.52 12.43
CA HIS A 310 6.85 9.41 11.94
C HIS A 310 7.82 8.64 12.86
N TRP A 311 8.97 8.27 12.30
CA TRP A 311 10.03 7.56 13.03
C TRP A 311 10.59 8.38 14.18
N ARG A 312 10.61 9.71 14.04
CA ARG A 312 11.25 10.63 14.98
C ARG A 312 10.28 11.30 15.97
N ALA A 313 9.01 10.91 15.93
CA ALA A 313 7.97 11.56 16.73
C ALA A 313 7.85 13.08 16.46
N ASP A 314 8.08 13.51 15.22
CA ASP A 314 8.10 14.91 14.79
C ASP A 314 6.78 15.38 14.14
N ARG A 315 5.73 14.55 14.22
CA ARG A 315 4.38 14.86 13.72
C ARG A 315 3.32 14.57 14.80
N PRO A 316 2.97 15.56 15.65
CA PRO A 316 1.95 15.40 16.68
C PRO A 316 0.54 15.55 16.07
N GLY A 317 -0.15 14.44 15.81
CA GLY A 317 -1.45 14.43 15.12
C GLY A 317 -1.32 14.31 13.60
N LEU A 318 -2.33 13.71 12.97
CA LEU A 318 -2.38 13.53 11.51
C LEU A 318 -2.60 14.86 10.78
N GLU A 319 -3.16 15.84 11.48
CA GLU A 319 -3.41 17.19 10.99
C GLU A 319 -2.08 17.92 10.66
N THR A 320 -0.97 17.53 11.31
CA THR A 320 0.37 18.12 11.06
C THR A 320 1.01 17.69 9.74
N PHE A 321 0.34 16.81 8.98
CA PHE A 321 0.73 16.42 7.63
C PHE A 321 0.15 17.32 6.54
N ASN A 322 -0.72 18.28 6.86
CA ASN A 322 -1.32 19.14 5.83
C ASN A 322 -0.28 19.90 5.00
N GLY A 323 0.83 20.29 5.63
CA GLY A 323 1.96 20.93 4.94
C GLY A 323 2.64 20.04 3.89
N ALA A 324 2.47 18.72 3.91
CA ALA A 324 3.08 17.82 2.92
C ALA A 324 2.47 17.98 1.52
N PHE A 325 1.18 18.33 1.41
CA PHE A 325 0.56 18.64 0.12
C PHE A 325 1.30 19.79 -0.59
N ARG A 326 1.77 20.77 0.17
CA ARG A 326 2.54 21.90 -0.36
C ARG A 326 4.04 21.64 -0.45
N LEU A 327 4.66 21.16 0.62
CA LEU A 327 6.12 21.03 0.72
C LEU A 327 6.67 19.86 -0.09
N LEU A 328 5.93 18.75 -0.18
CA LEU A 328 6.39 17.52 -0.83
C LEU A 328 5.66 17.27 -2.16
N MET A 329 4.35 17.51 -2.23
CA MET A 329 3.59 17.33 -3.46
C MET A 329 3.51 18.59 -4.32
N GLY A 330 3.91 19.76 -3.79
CA GLY A 330 3.92 21.03 -4.52
C GLY A 330 2.55 21.60 -4.90
N GLY A 331 1.47 21.08 -4.31
CA GLY A 331 0.12 21.62 -4.44
C GLY A 331 -0.24 22.58 -3.30
N ASP A 332 -1.53 22.73 -3.06
CA ASP A 332 -2.05 23.53 -1.94
C ASP A 332 -2.38 22.65 -0.72
N GLU A 333 -2.32 23.25 0.47
CA GLU A 333 -2.79 22.58 1.70
C GLU A 333 -4.32 22.38 1.65
N LEU A 334 -4.82 21.29 2.23
CA LEU A 334 -6.26 21.02 2.28
C LEU A 334 -6.98 22.04 3.19
N SER A 335 -8.26 22.26 2.89
CA SER A 335 -9.16 22.95 3.81
C SER A 335 -9.30 22.18 5.13
N VAL A 336 -9.74 22.86 6.20
CA VAL A 336 -9.94 22.22 7.51
C VAL A 336 -10.93 21.05 7.43
N ASP A 337 -12.01 21.20 6.67
CA ASP A 337 -13.07 20.20 6.55
C ASP A 337 -12.62 18.98 5.72
N ASP A 338 -11.82 19.22 4.68
CA ASP A 338 -11.25 18.16 3.86
C ASP A 338 -10.17 17.40 4.61
N LEU A 339 -9.30 18.11 5.32
CA LEU A 339 -8.29 17.49 6.19
C LEU A 339 -8.95 16.64 7.27
N ALA A 340 -10.01 17.13 7.91
CA ALA A 340 -10.76 16.34 8.91
C ALA A 340 -11.34 15.07 8.30
N THR A 341 -11.87 15.15 7.08
CA THR A 341 -12.41 13.99 6.34
C THR A 341 -11.30 12.98 6.00
N PHE A 342 -10.14 13.46 5.54
CA PHE A 342 -8.98 12.62 5.27
C PHE A 342 -8.43 11.95 6.55
N VAL A 343 -8.36 12.69 7.66
CA VAL A 343 -7.93 12.16 8.97
C VAL A 343 -8.86 11.04 9.47
N ILE A 344 -10.18 11.14 9.22
CA ILE A 344 -11.11 10.05 9.52
C ILE A 344 -10.71 8.80 8.74
N TYR A 345 -10.50 8.90 7.43
CA TYR A 345 -10.07 7.75 6.62
C TYR A 345 -8.75 7.15 7.12
N MET A 346 -7.73 7.99 7.35
CA MET A 346 -6.40 7.55 7.81
C MET A 346 -6.45 6.78 9.13
N ARG A 347 -7.39 7.08 10.03
CA ARG A 347 -7.58 6.34 11.29
C ARG A 347 -8.27 4.98 11.11
N ASN A 348 -8.89 4.73 9.96
CA ASN A 348 -9.66 3.51 9.66
C ASN A 348 -8.95 2.62 8.60
N ILE A 349 -7.68 2.90 8.28
CA ILE A 349 -6.86 1.95 7.52
C ILE A 349 -6.41 0.88 8.50
N SER A 350 -6.99 -0.31 8.41
CA SER A 350 -6.74 -1.42 9.34
C SER A 350 -5.79 -2.46 8.73
N PHE A 351 -5.06 -3.20 9.57
CA PHE A 351 -4.30 -4.35 9.12
C PHE A 351 -5.21 -5.49 8.68
N GLY A 352 -4.74 -6.32 7.74
CA GLY A 352 -5.32 -7.65 7.55
C GLY A 352 -4.98 -8.58 8.74
N PRO A 353 -5.63 -9.76 8.83
CA PRO A 353 -5.25 -10.73 9.84
C PRO A 353 -3.80 -11.19 9.63
N ASN A 354 -3.04 -11.29 10.71
CA ASN A 354 -1.66 -11.81 10.65
C ASN A 354 -1.70 -13.35 10.50
N PRO A 355 -1.26 -13.92 9.37
CA PRO A 355 -1.30 -15.37 9.15
C PRO A 355 -0.35 -16.16 10.07
N LEU A 356 0.60 -15.47 10.71
CA LEU A 356 1.54 -16.06 11.67
C LEU A 356 1.07 -15.93 13.12
N ASP A 357 -0.04 -15.24 13.40
CA ASP A 357 -0.60 -15.15 14.76
C ASP A 357 -1.06 -16.53 15.24
N ASN A 358 -0.31 -17.11 16.18
CA ASN A 358 -0.55 -18.45 16.71
C ASN A 358 -0.07 -18.57 18.16
N SER A 359 -0.54 -19.60 18.86
CA SER A 359 -0.20 -19.88 20.27
C SER A 359 0.90 -20.94 20.44
N GLY A 360 1.80 -21.09 19.46
CA GLY A 360 2.90 -22.04 19.50
C GLY A 360 3.87 -21.77 20.67
N SER A 361 4.52 -22.82 21.16
CA SER A 361 5.41 -22.73 22.34
C SER A 361 6.57 -21.73 22.15
N LEU A 362 7.10 -21.60 20.92
CA LEU A 362 8.16 -20.65 20.61
C LEU A 362 7.67 -19.19 20.67
N VAL A 363 6.49 -18.90 20.11
CA VAL A 363 5.83 -17.59 20.19
C VAL A 363 5.55 -17.23 21.65
N GLN A 364 5.04 -18.18 22.44
CA GLN A 364 4.77 -17.97 23.86
C GLN A 364 6.04 -17.69 24.66
N ARG A 365 7.15 -18.37 24.36
CA ARG A 365 8.46 -18.06 24.95
C ARG A 365 8.96 -16.66 24.56
N GLY A 366 8.82 -16.27 23.30
CA GLY A 366 9.19 -14.93 22.84
C GLY A 366 8.41 -13.84 23.56
N LYS A 367 7.11 -14.04 23.72
CA LYS A 367 6.23 -13.15 24.50
C LYS A 367 6.68 -13.03 25.95
N GLU A 368 7.01 -14.15 26.61
CA GLU A 368 7.50 -14.14 27.99
C GLU A 368 8.78 -13.30 28.13
N ILE A 369 9.75 -13.49 27.24
CA ILE A 369 11.00 -12.69 27.21
C ILE A 369 10.67 -11.21 27.03
N PHE A 370 9.82 -10.90 26.04
CA PHE A 370 9.41 -9.54 25.70
C PHE A 370 8.76 -8.80 26.88
N GLU A 371 7.90 -9.48 27.64
CA GLU A 371 7.10 -8.91 28.72
C GLU A 371 7.86 -8.85 30.05
N THR A 372 8.81 -9.77 30.30
CA THR A 372 9.36 -9.97 31.66
C THR A 372 10.87 -9.77 31.77
N GLN A 373 11.64 -9.98 30.70
CA GLN A 373 13.10 -10.02 30.81
C GLN A 373 13.72 -8.62 30.77
N LEU A 374 14.23 -8.16 31.91
CA LEU A 374 14.92 -6.87 32.03
C LEU A 374 16.31 -6.95 31.39
N GLY A 375 16.71 -5.86 30.73
CA GLY A 375 18.05 -5.73 30.15
C GLY A 375 18.18 -6.31 28.74
N ILE A 376 17.06 -6.70 28.13
CA ILE A 376 17.00 -6.94 26.69
C ILE A 376 17.29 -5.65 25.95
N GLY A 377 16.55 -4.57 26.24
CA GLY A 377 16.84 -3.23 25.73
C GLY A 377 17.80 -2.46 26.64
N LYS A 378 18.64 -1.61 26.06
CA LYS A 378 19.53 -0.71 26.82
C LYS A 378 19.75 0.62 26.11
N GLU A 379 19.98 1.67 26.90
CA GLU A 379 20.53 2.94 26.44
C GLU A 379 21.50 3.45 27.50
N GLY A 380 22.78 3.53 27.16
CA GLY A 380 23.84 3.82 28.13
C GLY A 380 23.81 2.85 29.33
N LYS A 381 23.58 3.40 30.53
CA LYS A 381 23.48 2.61 31.78
C LYS A 381 22.06 2.09 32.04
N ASN A 382 21.06 2.60 31.33
CA ASN A 382 19.67 2.20 31.53
C ASN A 382 19.40 0.82 30.92
N ARG A 383 18.49 0.07 31.52
CA ARG A 383 18.10 -1.29 31.14
C ARG A 383 16.58 -1.38 31.12
N PHE A 384 16.04 -2.01 30.10
CA PHE A 384 14.61 -2.04 29.81
C PHE A 384 14.18 -3.45 29.42
N ARG A 385 12.92 -3.77 29.69
CA ARG A 385 12.18 -4.85 29.01
C ARG A 385 11.70 -4.31 27.66
N CYS A 386 11.37 -5.19 26.72
CA CYS A 386 10.83 -4.74 25.43
C CYS A 386 9.48 -4.01 25.62
N ILE A 387 8.62 -4.54 26.49
CA ILE A 387 7.30 -3.97 26.78
C ILE A 387 7.33 -2.57 27.42
N ASP A 388 8.47 -2.16 28.02
CA ASP A 388 8.59 -0.83 28.64
C ASP A 388 8.51 0.30 27.59
N CYS A 389 8.85 0.00 26.33
CA CYS A 389 8.71 0.93 25.21
C CYS A 389 7.66 0.49 24.19
N HIS A 390 7.45 -0.82 24.04
CA HIS A 390 6.52 -1.39 23.06
C HIS A 390 5.26 -1.93 23.74
N SER A 391 4.33 -1.03 24.06
CA SER A 391 3.08 -1.36 24.74
C SER A 391 2.01 -1.94 23.80
N LYS A 392 1.24 -2.91 24.29
CA LYS A 392 0.03 -3.41 23.61
C LYS A 392 -1.09 -2.36 23.61
N PRO A 393 -2.01 -2.36 22.63
CA PRO A 393 -2.19 -3.40 21.60
C PRO A 393 -1.31 -3.24 20.35
N THR A 394 -0.78 -2.06 20.07
CA THR A 394 -0.11 -1.75 18.78
C THR A 394 1.38 -2.10 18.78
N GLY A 395 2.00 -2.15 19.97
CA GLY A 395 3.44 -2.21 20.14
C GLY A 395 4.13 -0.86 19.91
N ALA A 396 3.39 0.21 19.58
CA ALA A 396 3.95 1.54 19.44
C ALA A 396 4.14 2.20 20.81
N GLY A 397 5.05 3.17 20.86
CA GLY A 397 5.30 4.00 22.04
C GLY A 397 5.71 5.42 21.66
N THR A 398 5.56 6.34 22.60
CA THR A 398 5.82 7.78 22.41
C THR A 398 7.26 8.19 22.73
N THR A 399 8.00 7.36 23.45
CA THR A 399 9.40 7.58 23.84
C THR A 399 10.28 6.48 23.26
N GLY A 400 11.41 6.84 22.68
CA GLY A 400 12.41 5.87 22.25
C GLY A 400 13.82 6.45 22.27
N PHE A 401 14.77 5.61 21.90
CA PHE A 401 16.20 5.83 22.06
C PHE A 401 16.80 6.63 20.91
N THR A 402 18.02 7.13 21.11
CA THR A 402 18.87 7.54 19.98
C THR A 402 19.07 6.33 19.07
N GLY A 403 18.42 6.34 17.91
CA GLY A 403 18.31 5.19 17.02
C GLY A 403 19.54 5.03 16.10
N LEU A 404 19.43 4.09 15.15
CA LEU A 404 20.46 3.79 14.14
C LEU A 404 20.89 5.01 13.31
N ILE A 405 20.01 6.00 13.22
CA ILE A 405 20.20 7.24 12.45
C ILE A 405 20.84 8.39 13.27
N GLY A 406 21.34 8.10 14.48
CA GLY A 406 22.01 9.09 15.33
C GLY A 406 21.09 10.16 15.93
N GLN A 407 19.78 10.00 15.81
CA GLN A 407 18.75 10.88 16.36
C GLN A 407 17.68 10.07 17.11
N PRO A 408 16.98 10.65 18.09
CA PRO A 408 15.89 9.99 18.79
C PRO A 408 14.80 9.49 17.84
N THR A 409 14.42 8.22 17.99
CA THR A 409 13.31 7.60 17.24
C THR A 409 12.29 7.04 18.21
N LYS A 410 10.99 7.16 17.89
CA LYS A 410 9.92 6.55 18.67
C LYS A 410 9.95 5.02 18.54
N ALA A 411 9.33 4.33 19.50
CA ALA A 411 9.03 2.92 19.35
C ALA A 411 7.93 2.77 18.28
N ALA A 412 8.31 2.25 17.10
CA ALA A 412 7.35 1.95 16.04
C ALA A 412 6.40 0.82 16.43
N GLN A 413 5.20 0.81 15.85
CA GLN A 413 4.26 -0.30 16.03
C GLN A 413 4.88 -1.63 15.58
N LEU A 414 4.49 -2.71 16.25
CA LEU A 414 5.01 -4.06 16.00
C LEU A 414 4.10 -4.90 15.08
N ARG A 415 2.92 -4.39 14.72
CA ARG A 415 2.04 -5.02 13.73
C ARG A 415 2.64 -4.96 12.33
N GLY A 416 2.39 -6.00 11.54
CA GLY A 416 2.84 -6.08 10.15
C GLY A 416 4.34 -6.26 9.97
N LEU A 417 5.08 -6.70 11.01
CA LEU A 417 6.50 -7.03 10.86
C LEU A 417 6.70 -8.24 9.93
N ASN A 418 5.75 -9.17 9.89
CA ASN A 418 5.73 -10.30 8.96
C ASN A 418 5.64 -9.88 7.48
N GLU A 419 5.14 -8.68 7.19
CA GLU A 419 5.06 -8.12 5.84
C GLU A 419 6.40 -7.51 5.38
N ARG A 420 7.42 -7.48 6.25
CA ARG A 420 8.77 -6.94 5.98
C ARG A 420 9.85 -8.02 5.90
N LEU A 421 9.46 -9.28 5.75
CA LEU A 421 10.44 -10.36 5.66
C LEU A 421 11.37 -10.12 4.47
N VAL A 422 12.67 -10.26 4.73
CA VAL A 422 13.72 -10.17 3.71
C VAL A 422 14.01 -11.58 3.23
N PHE A 423 13.95 -11.76 1.92
CA PHE A 423 14.25 -13.04 1.28
C PHE A 423 15.66 -12.99 0.71
N THR A 424 16.43 -14.06 0.94
CA THR A 424 17.79 -14.23 0.44
C THR A 424 17.84 -15.42 -0.50
N GLY A 425 18.37 -15.25 -1.70
CA GLY A 425 18.62 -16.31 -2.67
C GLY A 425 20.10 -16.65 -2.72
N GLY A 426 20.62 -17.41 -1.75
CA GLY A 426 22.08 -17.61 -1.68
C GLY A 426 22.81 -16.33 -1.26
N ASP A 427 23.63 -15.76 -2.14
CA ASP A 427 24.50 -14.61 -1.84
C ASP A 427 23.87 -13.24 -2.15
N PHE A 428 22.69 -13.19 -2.79
CA PHE A 428 21.98 -11.93 -3.10
C PHE A 428 20.71 -11.74 -2.26
N ARG A 429 20.28 -10.48 -2.11
CA ARG A 429 18.99 -10.13 -1.47
C ARG A 429 17.93 -9.87 -2.53
N VAL A 430 16.72 -10.36 -2.27
CA VAL A 430 15.54 -10.08 -3.12
C VAL A 430 15.01 -8.66 -2.88
N ASN A 431 15.16 -8.12 -1.67
CA ASN A 431 14.79 -6.75 -1.35
C ASN A 431 15.95 -5.96 -0.74
N GLY A 432 16.05 -4.69 -1.11
CA GLY A 432 17.15 -3.80 -0.72
C GLY A 432 17.13 -3.38 0.75
N PHE A 433 15.96 -3.31 1.37
CA PHE A 433 15.78 -2.79 2.74
C PHE A 433 15.08 -3.80 3.65
N GLY A 434 15.59 -3.96 4.87
CA GLY A 434 15.03 -4.86 5.88
C GLY A 434 14.45 -4.10 7.08
N TYR A 435 14.94 -4.43 8.28
CA TYR A 435 14.45 -3.92 9.57
C TYR A 435 15.25 -2.71 10.07
N GLY A 436 14.65 -1.98 11.01
CA GLY A 436 15.14 -0.67 11.45
C GLY A 436 14.36 0.48 10.82
N ALA A 437 14.63 1.69 11.29
CA ALA A 437 14.04 2.92 10.76
C ALA A 437 14.63 3.28 9.39
N ASP A 438 15.88 2.90 9.14
CA ASP A 438 16.66 3.11 7.92
C ASP A 438 16.70 1.87 7.01
N GLY A 439 16.11 0.75 7.44
CA GLY A 439 16.08 -0.52 6.70
C GLY A 439 17.43 -1.26 6.65
N SER A 440 18.42 -0.86 7.44
CA SER A 440 19.80 -1.37 7.30
C SER A 440 20.02 -2.80 7.79
N LYS A 441 19.11 -3.37 8.60
CA LYS A 441 19.26 -4.72 9.15
C LYS A 441 18.59 -5.74 8.24
N SER A 442 19.30 -6.79 7.84
CA SER A 442 18.77 -7.84 6.96
C SER A 442 17.51 -8.50 7.49
N ASP A 443 17.43 -8.74 8.80
CA ASP A 443 16.38 -9.53 9.41
C ASP A 443 16.22 -9.13 10.89
N LEU A 444 15.24 -9.73 11.57
CA LEU A 444 14.99 -9.44 12.98
C LEU A 444 16.12 -9.94 13.89
N ILE A 445 16.81 -11.03 13.55
CA ILE A 445 17.95 -11.53 14.33
C ILE A 445 19.12 -10.55 14.26
N ALA A 446 19.45 -10.04 13.07
CA ALA A 446 20.46 -9.01 12.86
C ALA A 446 20.08 -7.71 13.58
N PHE A 447 18.80 -7.33 13.57
CA PHE A 447 18.31 -6.19 14.35
C PHE A 447 18.48 -6.42 15.87
N LEU A 448 18.04 -7.56 16.39
CA LEU A 448 18.15 -7.95 17.80
C LEU A 448 19.61 -8.19 18.26
N SER A 449 20.55 -8.28 17.33
CA SER A 449 21.99 -8.41 17.61
C SER A 449 22.71 -7.07 17.72
N ASP A 450 22.02 -5.94 17.51
CA ASP A 450 22.65 -4.62 17.60
C ASP A 450 23.03 -4.30 19.05
N ALA A 451 24.33 -4.42 19.34
CA ALA A 451 24.89 -4.20 20.68
C ALA A 451 24.80 -2.74 21.16
N HIS A 452 24.43 -1.77 20.32
CA HIS A 452 24.13 -0.40 20.79
C HIS A 452 22.77 -0.35 21.48
N ARG A 453 21.80 -1.14 21.00
CA ARG A 453 20.40 -1.13 21.45
C ARG A 453 20.04 -2.27 22.40
N PHE A 454 20.71 -3.41 22.25
CA PHE A 454 20.36 -4.63 22.98
C PHE A 454 21.49 -5.13 23.89
N GLY A 455 21.10 -5.78 24.99
CA GLY A 455 21.98 -6.62 25.79
C GLY A 455 22.40 -7.88 25.02
N SER A 456 23.21 -8.74 25.64
CA SER A 456 23.50 -10.05 25.06
C SER A 456 22.24 -10.91 25.12
N ILE A 457 21.70 -11.30 23.97
CA ILE A 457 20.55 -12.19 23.84
C ILE A 457 21.05 -13.52 23.30
N SER A 458 20.67 -14.64 23.92
CA SER A 458 21.05 -15.97 23.41
C SER A 458 20.40 -16.22 22.06
N THR A 459 21.03 -17.00 21.17
CA THR A 459 20.45 -17.35 19.86
C THR A 459 19.06 -17.99 19.99
N LYS A 460 18.83 -18.78 21.05
CA LYS A 460 17.52 -19.39 21.34
C LYS A 460 16.48 -18.32 21.68
N ASP A 461 16.83 -17.36 22.51
CA ASP A 461 15.92 -16.27 22.91
C ASP A 461 15.68 -15.29 21.76
N GLN A 462 16.68 -15.04 20.89
CA GLN A 462 16.50 -14.25 19.67
C GLN A 462 15.49 -14.90 18.72
N ARG A 463 15.59 -16.21 18.48
CA ARG A 463 14.60 -16.95 17.67
C ARG A 463 13.21 -16.94 18.28
N ALA A 464 13.11 -17.04 19.61
CA ALA A 464 11.83 -16.94 20.30
C ALA A 464 11.21 -15.54 20.13
N LEU A 465 12.00 -14.48 20.33
CA LEU A 465 11.58 -13.10 20.12
C LEU A 465 11.17 -12.85 18.67
N GLU A 466 11.95 -13.30 17.69
CA GLU A 466 11.60 -13.19 16.27
C GLU A 466 10.25 -13.86 15.98
N ALA A 467 10.04 -15.10 16.42
CA ALA A 467 8.77 -15.79 16.24
C ALA A 467 7.59 -15.00 16.84
N PHE A 468 7.76 -14.42 18.03
CA PHE A 468 6.74 -13.58 18.65
C PHE A 468 6.49 -12.27 17.90
N LEU A 469 7.54 -11.60 17.43
CA LEU A 469 7.44 -10.33 16.69
C LEU A 469 6.78 -10.52 15.32
N LEU A 470 7.09 -11.61 14.62
CA LEU A 470 6.44 -11.95 13.35
C LEU A 470 4.98 -12.39 13.55
N ALA A 471 4.67 -13.03 14.68
CA ALA A 471 3.31 -13.42 15.07
C ALA A 471 2.54 -12.31 15.81
N PHE A 472 3.04 -11.07 15.85
CA PHE A 472 2.43 -10.01 16.64
C PHE A 472 0.98 -9.76 16.18
N PRO A 473 0.00 -9.80 17.09
CA PRO A 473 -1.42 -9.79 16.72
C PRO A 473 -1.83 -8.45 16.12
N THR A 474 -2.80 -8.50 15.21
CA THR A 474 -3.45 -7.30 14.63
C THR A 474 -4.85 -7.14 15.21
N GLU A 475 -5.48 -6.00 14.97
CA GLU A 475 -6.89 -5.75 15.31
C GLU A 475 -7.88 -6.60 14.50
N THR A 476 -7.43 -7.27 13.44
CA THR A 476 -8.27 -7.98 12.48
C THR A 476 -8.24 -9.50 12.73
N PRO A 477 -9.38 -10.12 13.08
CA PRO A 477 -9.43 -11.56 13.32
C PRO A 477 -9.16 -12.39 12.07
N GLY A 478 -8.54 -13.58 12.23
CA GLY A 478 -8.18 -14.49 11.14
C GLY A 478 -9.33 -15.02 10.26
N ILE A 479 -10.58 -14.77 10.66
CA ILE A 479 -11.78 -15.11 9.86
C ILE A 479 -12.08 -14.04 8.81
N VAL A 480 -11.62 -12.80 8.98
CA VAL A 480 -11.86 -11.69 8.04
C VAL A 480 -11.17 -11.98 6.72
N GLY A 481 -11.85 -11.69 5.60
CA GLY A 481 -11.41 -12.01 4.24
C GLY A 481 -11.74 -13.44 3.79
N LYS A 482 -12.25 -14.31 4.68
CA LYS A 482 -12.73 -15.63 4.27
C LYS A 482 -14.01 -15.49 3.45
N SER A 483 -14.01 -16.09 2.26
CA SER A 483 -15.17 -16.18 1.39
C SER A 483 -15.60 -17.64 1.16
N LEU A 484 -16.90 -17.86 1.02
CA LEU A 484 -17.50 -19.16 0.70
C LEU A 484 -18.60 -18.97 -0.34
N THR A 485 -18.45 -19.60 -1.51
CA THR A 485 -19.44 -19.53 -2.60
C THR A 485 -20.30 -20.78 -2.63
N VAL A 486 -21.61 -20.57 -2.66
CA VAL A 486 -22.66 -21.59 -2.70
C VAL A 486 -23.40 -21.48 -4.02
N ASP A 487 -23.53 -22.60 -4.72
CA ASP A 487 -24.38 -22.76 -5.91
C ASP A 487 -25.17 -24.07 -5.84
N VAL A 488 -26.00 -24.32 -6.85
CA VAL A 488 -26.87 -25.51 -6.88
C VAL A 488 -26.12 -26.84 -6.78
N ARG A 489 -24.85 -26.90 -7.20
CA ARG A 489 -24.01 -28.11 -7.24
C ARG A 489 -23.44 -28.46 -5.87
N ASN A 490 -23.20 -27.44 -5.02
CA ASN A 490 -22.49 -27.62 -3.76
C ASN A 490 -23.30 -27.26 -2.51
N LYS A 491 -24.51 -26.70 -2.65
CA LYS A 491 -25.33 -26.25 -1.51
C LYS A 491 -25.62 -27.32 -0.45
N ASP A 492 -25.63 -28.60 -0.83
CA ASP A 492 -25.88 -29.70 0.10
C ASP A 492 -24.59 -30.41 0.56
N ASP A 493 -23.41 -29.90 0.17
CA ASP A 493 -22.11 -30.43 0.60
C ASP A 493 -21.89 -30.21 2.10
N ARG A 494 -21.67 -31.30 2.85
CA ARG A 494 -21.55 -31.26 4.31
C ARG A 494 -20.35 -30.45 4.79
N ALA A 495 -19.23 -30.47 4.07
CA ALA A 495 -18.02 -29.75 4.48
C ALA A 495 -18.20 -28.24 4.27
N LEU A 496 -18.82 -27.82 3.15
CA LEU A 496 -19.18 -26.43 2.89
C LEU A 496 -20.19 -25.93 3.92
N GLN A 497 -21.23 -26.70 4.23
CA GLN A 497 -22.19 -26.33 5.25
C GLN A 497 -21.52 -26.16 6.63
N ALA A 498 -20.65 -27.07 7.04
CA ALA A 498 -19.90 -26.92 8.29
C ALA A 498 -18.96 -25.68 8.31
N ARG A 499 -18.43 -25.27 7.16
CA ARG A 499 -17.63 -24.04 7.04
C ARG A 499 -18.50 -22.79 7.14
N LEU A 500 -19.70 -22.79 6.54
CA LEU A 500 -20.68 -21.72 6.68
C LEU A 500 -21.12 -21.56 8.14
N ASP A 501 -21.36 -22.66 8.85
CA ASP A 501 -21.66 -22.63 10.30
C ASP A 501 -20.57 -21.88 11.08
N LYS A 502 -19.30 -22.25 10.87
CA LYS A 502 -18.17 -21.58 11.53
C LYS A 502 -18.10 -20.09 11.19
N LEU A 503 -18.37 -19.73 9.93
CA LEU A 503 -18.36 -18.34 9.47
C LEU A 503 -19.45 -17.52 10.19
N LEU A 504 -20.67 -18.04 10.29
CA LEU A 504 -21.77 -17.37 10.99
C LEU A 504 -21.56 -17.33 12.51
N SER A 505 -21.03 -18.40 13.11
CA SER A 505 -20.68 -18.41 14.54
C SER A 505 -19.60 -17.37 14.89
N ALA A 506 -18.65 -17.11 13.97
CA ALA A 506 -17.67 -16.06 14.17
C ALA A 506 -18.32 -14.66 14.18
N ALA A 507 -19.33 -14.45 13.33
CA ALA A 507 -20.10 -13.22 13.32
C ALA A 507 -20.95 -13.05 14.60
N GLU A 508 -21.60 -14.12 15.06
CA GLU A 508 -22.29 -14.17 16.36
C GLU A 508 -21.38 -13.87 17.54
N SER A 509 -20.10 -14.22 17.45
CA SER A 509 -19.10 -13.93 18.49
C SER A 509 -18.52 -12.51 18.41
N GLY A 510 -18.96 -11.69 17.45
CA GLY A 510 -18.42 -10.35 17.27
C GLY A 510 -17.00 -10.33 16.66
N ASN A 511 -16.60 -11.35 15.90
CA ASN A 511 -15.31 -11.38 15.21
C ASN A 511 -15.35 -10.85 13.77
N CYS A 512 -16.51 -10.81 13.12
CA CYS A 512 -16.68 -10.28 11.77
C CYS A 512 -18.14 -9.90 11.45
N LEU A 513 -18.33 -9.10 10.41
CA LEU A 513 -19.61 -8.93 9.73
C LEU A 513 -19.67 -9.94 8.57
N ILE A 514 -20.86 -10.42 8.21
CA ILE A 514 -21.03 -11.25 7.02
C ILE A 514 -21.89 -10.53 6.00
N SER A 515 -21.30 -10.27 4.83
CA SER A 515 -22.02 -9.85 3.63
C SER A 515 -22.24 -11.05 2.72
N VAL A 516 -23.39 -11.12 2.07
CA VAL A 516 -23.72 -12.13 1.07
C VAL A 516 -24.10 -11.45 -0.22
N ASN A 517 -23.38 -11.71 -1.30
CA ASN A 517 -23.66 -11.14 -2.62
C ASN A 517 -23.77 -12.23 -3.67
N GLY A 518 -24.61 -12.04 -4.67
CA GLY A 518 -24.70 -12.97 -5.79
C GLY A 518 -25.99 -12.84 -6.59
N LEU A 519 -26.42 -13.95 -7.16
CA LEU A 519 -27.63 -14.05 -7.98
C LEU A 519 -28.57 -15.10 -7.37
N LEU A 520 -29.86 -14.80 -7.30
CA LEU A 520 -30.93 -15.76 -7.03
C LEU A 520 -31.95 -15.69 -8.17
N ALA A 521 -32.14 -16.80 -8.88
CA ALA A 521 -32.99 -16.86 -10.06
C ALA A 521 -32.69 -15.73 -11.07
N GLY A 522 -31.40 -15.49 -11.33
CA GLY A 522 -30.92 -14.45 -12.26
C GLY A 522 -31.01 -13.01 -11.73
N LYS A 523 -31.52 -12.78 -10.52
CA LYS A 523 -31.61 -11.44 -9.91
C LYS A 523 -30.48 -11.20 -8.93
N ARG A 524 -29.81 -10.05 -9.03
CA ARG A 524 -28.79 -9.64 -8.07
C ARG A 524 -29.40 -9.51 -6.67
N VAL A 525 -28.74 -10.11 -5.69
CA VAL A 525 -29.07 -9.98 -4.27
C VAL A 525 -27.84 -9.60 -3.48
N SER A 526 -28.07 -8.75 -2.48
CA SER A 526 -27.06 -8.28 -1.53
C SER A 526 -27.67 -8.26 -0.15
N LEU A 527 -27.12 -9.07 0.74
CA LEU A 527 -27.65 -9.32 2.07
C LEU A 527 -26.56 -9.12 3.12
N GLN A 528 -26.98 -8.81 4.34
CA GLN A 528 -26.13 -8.73 5.51
C GLN A 528 -26.69 -9.64 6.61
N PHE A 529 -25.83 -10.45 7.21
CA PHE A 529 -26.23 -11.28 8.36
C PHE A 529 -26.34 -10.40 9.61
N ASP A 530 -27.49 -10.48 10.29
CA ASP A 530 -27.68 -9.92 11.62
C ASP A 530 -27.56 -11.04 12.67
N PRO A 531 -26.53 -11.00 13.53
CA PRO A 531 -26.36 -12.02 14.56
C PRO A 531 -27.43 -12.00 15.66
N ALA A 532 -28.17 -10.90 15.84
CA ALA A 532 -29.17 -10.77 16.89
C ALA A 532 -30.43 -11.60 16.62
N ASP A 533 -30.86 -11.67 15.36
CA ASP A 533 -32.03 -12.45 14.93
C ASP A 533 -31.67 -13.69 14.09
N ARG A 534 -30.38 -13.84 13.75
CA ARG A 534 -29.83 -14.93 12.91
C ARG A 534 -30.43 -14.96 11.49
N ARG A 535 -30.75 -13.80 10.93
CA ARG A 535 -31.29 -13.66 9.58
C ARG A 535 -30.40 -12.81 8.69
N PHE A 536 -30.62 -12.95 7.39
CA PHE A 536 -29.99 -12.16 6.34
C PHE A 536 -30.96 -11.09 5.87
N HIS A 537 -30.58 -9.83 6.05
CA HIS A 537 -31.37 -8.66 5.70
C HIS A 537 -30.88 -8.07 4.39
N THR A 538 -31.80 -7.60 3.55
CA THR A 538 -31.44 -7.01 2.26
C THR A 538 -30.81 -5.65 2.45
N VAL A 539 -29.66 -5.41 1.82
CA VAL A 539 -29.03 -4.09 1.80
C VAL A 539 -29.78 -3.24 0.78
N GLY A 540 -30.46 -2.19 1.24
CA GLY A 540 -31.14 -1.21 0.36
C GLY A 540 -32.42 -1.68 -0.33
N GLY A 541 -33.02 -2.80 0.10
CA GLY A 541 -34.24 -3.36 -0.50
C GLY A 541 -35.24 -3.90 0.51
N SER A 542 -36.39 -4.38 0.03
CA SER A 542 -37.53 -4.82 0.86
C SER A 542 -37.78 -6.34 0.83
N ILE A 543 -36.81 -7.16 0.40
CA ILE A 543 -36.98 -8.62 0.47
C ILE A 543 -37.00 -9.01 1.95
N PRO A 544 -38.00 -9.79 2.40
CA PRO A 544 -38.08 -10.25 3.78
C PRO A 544 -36.79 -10.92 4.22
N ALA A 545 -36.35 -10.62 5.44
CA ALA A 545 -35.14 -11.21 5.99
C ALA A 545 -35.23 -12.74 5.94
N GLN A 546 -34.18 -13.42 5.49
CA GLN A 546 -34.19 -14.87 5.29
C GLN A 546 -33.31 -15.58 6.31
N THR A 547 -33.70 -16.76 6.75
CA THR A 547 -32.81 -17.67 7.46
C THR A 547 -31.81 -18.29 6.49
N ARG A 548 -30.70 -18.84 7.00
CA ARG A 548 -29.77 -19.61 6.17
C ARG A 548 -30.47 -20.75 5.42
N SER A 549 -31.38 -21.48 6.06
CA SER A 549 -32.08 -22.60 5.42
C SER A 549 -32.94 -22.14 4.26
N GLU A 550 -33.61 -20.99 4.39
CA GLU A 550 -34.38 -20.38 3.31
C GLU A 550 -33.49 -19.95 2.15
N LEU A 551 -32.32 -19.35 2.43
CA LEU A 551 -31.34 -19.02 1.38
C LEU A 551 -30.85 -20.25 0.63
N MET A 552 -30.47 -21.32 1.35
CA MET A 552 -30.01 -22.56 0.69
C MET A 552 -31.12 -23.17 -0.18
N LYS A 553 -32.39 -23.04 0.19
CA LYS A 553 -33.52 -23.47 -0.65
C LYS A 553 -33.72 -22.56 -1.87
N ALA A 554 -33.44 -21.26 -1.75
CA ALA A 554 -33.53 -20.30 -2.85
C ALA A 554 -32.42 -20.49 -3.90
N VAL A 555 -31.30 -21.10 -3.53
CA VAL A 555 -30.26 -21.52 -4.48
C VAL A 555 -30.72 -22.79 -5.22
N ASN A 556 -31.63 -22.63 -6.17
CA ASN A 556 -32.28 -23.75 -6.89
C ASN A 556 -32.08 -23.75 -8.41
N GLY A 557 -31.74 -22.61 -9.02
CA GLY A 557 -31.46 -22.46 -10.45
C GLY A 557 -29.98 -22.61 -10.78
N ALA A 558 -29.67 -22.93 -12.04
CA ALA A 558 -28.30 -22.97 -12.53
C ALA A 558 -27.58 -21.60 -12.39
N ASP A 559 -28.35 -20.52 -12.48
CA ASP A 559 -27.86 -19.14 -12.35
C ASP A 559 -27.87 -18.64 -10.91
N SER A 560 -28.25 -19.48 -9.93
CA SER A 560 -28.23 -19.10 -8.52
C SER A 560 -26.86 -19.38 -7.90
N VAL A 561 -26.23 -18.32 -7.40
CA VAL A 561 -24.93 -18.37 -6.73
C VAL A 561 -24.88 -17.30 -5.64
N LEU A 562 -24.39 -17.65 -4.46
CA LEU A 562 -24.23 -16.73 -3.33
C LEU A 562 -22.82 -16.84 -2.77
N THR A 563 -22.12 -15.72 -2.60
CA THR A 563 -20.83 -15.65 -1.93
C THR A 563 -20.99 -14.98 -0.57
N PHE A 564 -20.70 -15.72 0.49
CA PHE A 564 -20.61 -15.24 1.86
C PHE A 564 -19.19 -14.74 2.09
N LEU A 565 -19.05 -13.51 2.59
CA LEU A 565 -17.76 -12.86 2.84
C LEU A 565 -17.72 -12.34 4.27
N ALA A 566 -16.69 -12.73 5.02
CA ALA A 566 -16.39 -12.13 6.32
C ALA A 566 -15.63 -10.81 6.16
N LEU A 567 -16.22 -9.76 6.71
CA LEU A 567 -15.74 -8.38 6.73
C LEU A 567 -15.34 -7.99 8.16
N PRO A 568 -14.47 -6.99 8.36
CA PRO A 568 -14.12 -6.51 9.69
C PRO A 568 -15.33 -5.88 10.42
N ASN A 569 -15.38 -6.02 11.75
CA ASN A 569 -16.49 -5.54 12.60
C ASN A 569 -16.43 -4.06 12.96
N LYS A 570 -15.27 -3.44 12.74
CA LYS A 570 -15.05 -2.01 12.87
C LYS A 570 -14.41 -1.55 11.57
N PRO A 571 -14.86 -0.43 10.99
CA PRO A 571 -14.01 0.28 10.06
C PRO A 571 -12.66 0.64 10.72
#